data_AF-T1KUJ9-F1
#
_entry.id   AF-T1KUJ9-F1
#
_cell.length_a   1.000
_cell.length_b   1.000
_cell.length_c   1.000
_cell.angle_alpha   90.00
_cell.angle_beta   90.00
_cell.angle_gamma   90.00
#
_symmetry.space_group_name_H-M   'P 1'
#
loop_
_entity.id
_entity.type
_entity.pdbx_description
1 polymer ?
#
loop_
_entity_poly.entity_id
_entity_poly.type
_entity_poly.pdbx_seq_one_letter_code
_entity_poly.pdbx_strand_id
1 'polypeptide(L)'
;MKMDSDVIIKGSRTRPNPFKLVPCEKYGNNTEAPFILNLSVEALALIDVHSHCVQTEVIGLLGGLYCSRYRQLNILTAEPCESLTAGTSDLQCEMDPVSQADAFERLTKAGYQVVGWYHSHPTFVPNPSLRDLETQAKYQQLFADGNQPFLSLILNPYSTPHQTLTKNNLVSKYKCLMLSEHISSSQNESRTPYAFNPLLVRREKLFYNLTHRLEELCSKIEGKPSTLCITDKLRGKDMPYLTKILTSLRHHFETTGLSKIESERLVDQIRAILLEHLRSKPNGK
;
A
#
# COMPACT_ATOMS: atom_id res chain seq x y z
N MET A 1 -12.18 -20.78 -62.76
CA MET A 1 -11.60 -19.44 -62.52
C MET A 1 -11.62 -19.20 -61.02
N LYS A 2 -10.54 -18.62 -60.49
CA LYS A 2 -10.19 -18.42 -59.08
C LYS A 2 -11.15 -17.50 -58.32
N MET A 3 -11.25 -17.73 -57.00
CA MET A 3 -11.32 -16.78 -55.86
C MET A 3 -12.57 -15.84 -55.85
N ASP A 4 -13.21 -15.53 -54.74
CA ASP A 4 -12.66 -15.05 -53.47
C ASP A 4 -13.40 -15.63 -52.25
N SER A 5 -12.56 -16.13 -51.34
CA SER A 5 -12.83 -16.33 -49.93
C SER A 5 -12.73 -14.97 -49.23
N ASP A 6 -13.84 -14.45 -48.72
CA ASP A 6 -13.82 -13.31 -47.79
C ASP A 6 -13.12 -13.74 -46.50
N VAL A 7 -11.91 -13.21 -46.35
CA VAL A 7 -11.07 -13.33 -45.16
C VAL A 7 -11.78 -12.62 -44.01
N ILE A 8 -12.39 -13.39 -43.12
CA ILE A 8 -12.73 -12.90 -41.77
C ILE A 8 -11.41 -12.59 -41.08
N ILE A 9 -11.03 -11.30 -41.07
CA ILE A 9 -9.97 -10.79 -40.20
C ILE A 9 -10.50 -10.94 -38.77
N LYS A 10 -10.24 -12.10 -38.15
CA LYS A 10 -10.32 -12.26 -36.70
C LYS A 10 -9.31 -11.29 -36.11
N GLY A 11 -9.78 -10.10 -35.73
CA GLY A 11 -9.00 -9.17 -34.93
C GLY A 11 -8.48 -9.93 -33.71
N SER A 12 -7.16 -10.14 -33.67
CA SER A 12 -6.49 -10.66 -32.49
C SER A 12 -6.70 -9.66 -31.37
N ARG A 13 -7.71 -9.89 -30.51
CA ARG A 13 -7.82 -9.19 -29.22
C ARG A 13 -6.70 -9.72 -28.35
N THR A 14 -5.50 -9.14 -28.50
CA THR A 14 -4.44 -9.31 -27.53
C THR A 14 -4.98 -8.85 -26.18
N ARG A 15 -5.01 -9.74 -25.19
CA ARG A 15 -5.45 -9.37 -23.83
C ARG A 15 -4.56 -8.23 -23.35
N PRO A 16 -5.13 -7.14 -22.79
CA PRO A 16 -4.33 -6.03 -22.31
C PRO A 16 -3.35 -6.51 -21.23
N ASN A 17 -2.14 -5.97 -21.23
CA ASN A 17 -1.12 -6.32 -20.24
C ASN A 17 -1.66 -6.01 -18.82
N PRO A 18 -1.84 -7.02 -17.94
CA PRO A 18 -2.44 -6.84 -16.62
C PRO A 18 -1.64 -5.89 -15.71
N PHE A 19 -0.36 -5.69 -15.99
CA PHE A 19 0.54 -4.81 -15.23
C PHE A 19 0.57 -3.37 -15.74
N LYS A 20 -0.25 -3.03 -16.75
CA LYS A 20 -0.36 -1.66 -17.24
C LYS A 20 -0.95 -0.77 -16.15
N LEU A 21 -0.21 0.27 -15.75
CA LEU A 21 -0.68 1.26 -14.79
C LEU A 21 -1.81 2.11 -15.36
N VAL A 22 -2.82 2.35 -14.55
CA VAL A 22 -4.02 3.14 -14.84
C VAL A 22 -4.01 4.38 -13.93
N PRO A 23 -3.97 5.61 -14.48
CA PRO A 23 -4.10 6.82 -13.69
C PRO A 23 -5.44 6.84 -12.94
N CYS A 24 -5.41 7.28 -11.69
CA CYS A 24 -6.65 7.53 -10.94
C CYS A 24 -7.19 8.93 -11.24
N GLU A 25 -8.50 9.02 -11.38
CA GLU A 25 -9.23 10.28 -11.34
C GLU A 25 -9.27 10.84 -9.91
N LYS A 26 -9.50 12.14 -9.78
CA LYS A 26 -9.68 12.79 -8.48
C LYS A 26 -11.17 12.97 -8.19
N TYR A 27 -11.56 12.78 -6.93
CA TYR A 27 -12.84 13.31 -6.47
C TYR A 27 -12.85 14.84 -6.54
N GLY A 28 -13.99 15.43 -6.85
CA GLY A 28 -14.15 16.86 -7.07
C GLY A 28 -15.56 17.20 -7.58
N ASN A 29 -15.69 18.29 -8.34
CA ASN A 29 -17.00 18.85 -8.72
C ASN A 29 -17.91 17.87 -9.48
N ASN A 30 -17.34 16.97 -10.28
CA ASN A 30 -18.10 16.02 -11.11
C ASN A 30 -18.32 14.67 -10.42
N THR A 31 -17.58 14.37 -9.35
CA THR A 31 -17.68 13.08 -8.63
C THR A 31 -17.30 13.31 -7.18
N GLU A 32 -18.28 13.30 -6.29
CA GLU A 32 -18.07 13.44 -4.85
C GLU A 32 -17.45 12.16 -4.27
N ALA A 33 -16.56 12.31 -3.29
CA ALA A 33 -16.07 11.17 -2.54
C ALA A 33 -17.22 10.52 -1.74
N PRO A 34 -17.35 9.18 -1.73
CA PRO A 34 -18.44 8.51 -1.01
C PRO A 34 -18.38 8.76 0.50
N PHE A 35 -17.19 9.05 1.04
CA PHE A 35 -16.94 9.35 2.44
C PHE A 35 -15.66 10.18 2.62
N ILE A 36 -15.54 10.84 3.77
CA ILE A 36 -14.30 11.43 4.26
C ILE A 36 -13.38 10.31 4.69
N LEU A 37 -12.12 10.35 4.22
CA LEU A 37 -11.12 9.36 4.56
C LEU A 37 -10.09 9.93 5.54
N ASN A 38 -10.01 9.33 6.72
CA ASN A 38 -8.94 9.58 7.68
C ASN A 38 -7.96 8.40 7.68
N LEU A 39 -6.68 8.69 7.60
CA LEU A 39 -5.61 7.70 7.66
C LEU A 39 -4.77 7.91 8.92
N SER A 40 -4.74 6.93 9.81
CA SER A 40 -3.86 6.96 10.97
C SER A 40 -2.39 6.93 10.52
N VAL A 41 -1.58 7.82 11.08
CA VAL A 41 -0.13 7.81 10.85
C VAL A 41 0.54 6.53 11.37
N GLU A 42 -0.09 5.83 12.34
CA GLU A 42 0.34 4.50 12.77
C GLU A 42 0.23 3.48 11.64
N ALA A 43 -0.93 3.43 10.98
CA ALA A 43 -1.17 2.52 9.86
C ALA A 43 -0.23 2.84 8.69
N LEU A 44 -0.08 4.13 8.35
CA LEU A 44 0.83 4.56 7.30
C LEU A 44 2.28 4.19 7.62
N ALA A 45 2.74 4.38 8.86
CA ALA A 45 4.10 4.04 9.26
C ALA A 45 4.38 2.53 9.17
N LEU A 46 3.42 1.68 9.56
CA LEU A 46 3.54 0.23 9.41
C LEU A 46 3.68 -0.18 7.94
N ILE A 47 2.83 0.38 7.07
CA ILE A 47 2.88 0.12 5.63
C ILE A 47 4.19 0.64 5.02
N ASP A 48 4.64 1.82 5.45
CA ASP A 48 5.87 2.44 4.95
C ASP A 48 7.10 1.60 5.32
N VAL A 49 7.21 1.15 6.58
CA VAL A 49 8.30 0.26 7.02
C VAL A 49 8.25 -1.07 6.29
N HIS A 50 7.08 -1.71 6.20
CA HIS A 50 6.93 -3.00 5.50
C HIS A 50 7.37 -2.88 4.03
N SER A 51 6.93 -1.83 3.34
CA SER A 51 7.25 -1.57 1.94
C SER A 51 8.72 -1.25 1.70
N HIS A 52 9.40 -0.64 2.68
CA HIS A 52 10.82 -0.35 2.56
C HIS A 52 11.69 -1.58 2.85
N CYS A 53 11.31 -2.42 3.79
CA CYS A 53 12.19 -3.46 4.31
C CYS A 53 12.18 -4.75 3.46
N VAL A 54 11.30 -4.87 2.47
CA VAL A 54 11.18 -6.04 1.61
C VAL A 54 11.48 -5.66 0.16
N GLN A 55 12.27 -6.49 -0.53
CA GLN A 55 12.74 -6.23 -1.90
C GLN A 55 11.61 -6.28 -2.94
N THR A 56 10.63 -7.16 -2.72
CA THR A 56 9.48 -7.37 -3.59
C THR A 56 8.30 -6.50 -3.17
N GLU A 57 7.23 -6.53 -3.96
CA GLU A 57 5.96 -5.99 -3.51
C GLU A 57 5.50 -6.70 -2.24
N VAL A 58 4.97 -5.92 -1.30
CA VAL A 58 4.36 -6.43 -0.07
C VAL A 58 2.86 -6.25 -0.13
N ILE A 59 2.12 -6.99 0.70
CA ILE A 59 0.65 -6.90 0.76
C ILE A 59 0.15 -7.06 2.20
N GLY A 60 -1.03 -6.50 2.48
CA GLY A 60 -1.68 -6.68 3.78
C GLY A 60 -3.09 -6.10 3.85
N LEU A 61 -3.73 -6.25 5.01
CA LEU A 61 -5.09 -5.76 5.28
C LEU A 61 -5.06 -4.43 6.03
N LEU A 62 -6.08 -3.61 5.81
CA LEU A 62 -6.32 -2.36 6.51
C LEU A 62 -7.44 -2.55 7.54
N GLY A 63 -7.14 -2.23 8.79
CA GLY A 63 -8.09 -2.26 9.90
C GLY A 63 -8.61 -0.86 10.21
N GLY A 64 -9.92 -0.73 10.39
CA GLY A 64 -10.53 0.57 10.60
C GLY A 64 -11.97 0.51 11.11
N LEU A 65 -12.61 1.67 11.10
CA LEU A 65 -14.01 1.85 11.48
C LEU A 65 -14.70 2.77 10.48
N TYR A 66 -15.84 2.32 9.97
CA TYR A 66 -16.71 3.15 9.13
C TYR A 66 -17.92 3.66 9.92
N CYS A 67 -18.14 4.97 9.88
CA CYS A 67 -19.36 5.57 10.39
C CYS A 67 -20.24 6.05 9.23
N SER A 68 -21.33 5.34 8.97
CA SER A 68 -22.30 5.70 7.93
C SER A 68 -22.98 7.04 8.19
N ARG A 69 -23.32 7.35 9.45
CA ARG A 69 -23.97 8.60 9.85
C ARG A 69 -23.16 9.85 9.46
N TYR A 70 -21.84 9.78 9.59
CA TYR A 70 -20.94 10.88 9.26
C TYR A 70 -20.25 10.72 7.90
N ARG A 71 -20.57 9.65 7.14
CA ARG A 71 -19.85 9.25 5.93
C ARG A 71 -18.34 9.37 6.12
N GLN A 72 -17.81 8.71 7.15
CA GLN A 72 -16.40 8.83 7.54
C GLN A 72 -15.79 7.45 7.72
N LEU A 73 -14.74 7.17 6.96
CA LEU A 73 -13.91 5.98 7.11
C LEU A 73 -12.59 6.34 7.80
N ASN A 74 -12.28 5.66 8.90
CA ASN A 74 -11.02 5.82 9.61
C ASN A 74 -10.20 4.54 9.44
N ILE A 75 -9.07 4.62 8.73
CA ILE A 75 -8.06 3.55 8.70
C ILE A 75 -7.17 3.74 9.92
N LEU A 76 -7.15 2.77 10.83
CA LEU A 76 -6.53 2.91 12.15
C LEU A 76 -5.25 2.08 12.30
N THR A 77 -5.17 0.92 11.63
CA THR A 77 -4.01 0.02 11.66
C THR A 77 -3.85 -0.73 10.33
N ALA A 78 -2.74 -1.43 10.18
CA ALA A 78 -2.48 -2.34 9.08
C ALA A 78 -1.94 -3.68 9.60
N GLU A 79 -2.34 -4.77 8.95
CA GLU A 79 -1.81 -6.11 9.21
C GLU A 79 -1.03 -6.62 7.99
N PRO A 80 0.30 -6.75 8.09
CA PRO A 80 1.14 -7.40 7.09
C PRO A 80 0.73 -8.86 6.85
N CYS A 81 0.52 -9.21 5.60
CA CYS A 81 0.26 -10.58 5.16
C CYS A 81 1.47 -11.14 4.40
N GLU A 82 1.55 -12.46 4.28
CA GLU A 82 2.53 -13.07 3.38
C GLU A 82 2.08 -12.86 1.93
N SER A 83 3.06 -12.60 1.05
CA SER A 83 2.83 -12.51 -0.38
C SER A 83 3.19 -13.86 -1.02
N LEU A 84 2.28 -14.42 -1.81
CA LEU A 84 2.54 -15.57 -2.66
C LEU A 84 3.30 -15.13 -3.92
N THR A 85 4.51 -14.60 -3.74
CA THR A 85 5.43 -14.27 -4.84
C THR A 85 6.42 -15.40 -5.14
N ALA A 86 6.42 -16.47 -4.33
CA ALA A 86 7.36 -17.58 -4.41
C ALA A 86 6.75 -18.79 -5.15
N GLY A 87 7.11 -18.97 -6.42
CA GLY A 87 7.01 -20.28 -7.08
C GLY A 87 6.57 -20.30 -8.55
N THR A 88 6.00 -19.21 -9.07
CA THR A 88 5.63 -19.11 -10.49
C THR A 88 6.30 -17.90 -11.13
N SER A 89 6.57 -17.97 -12.43
CA SER A 89 7.13 -16.90 -13.25
C SER A 89 6.27 -15.63 -13.33
N ASP A 90 5.24 -15.54 -12.50
CA ASP A 90 4.25 -14.49 -12.52
C ASP A 90 4.62 -13.43 -11.48
N LEU A 91 4.78 -12.19 -11.93
CA LEU A 91 5.04 -10.98 -11.14
C LEU A 91 3.87 -10.59 -10.20
N GLN A 92 3.13 -11.57 -9.70
CA GLN A 92 1.87 -11.38 -8.98
C GLN A 92 2.12 -11.25 -7.48
N CYS A 93 1.65 -10.15 -6.88
CA CYS A 93 1.59 -9.99 -5.44
C CYS A 93 0.16 -10.35 -4.98
N GLU A 94 -0.05 -11.62 -4.63
CA GLU A 94 -1.33 -12.09 -4.06
C GLU A 94 -1.16 -12.38 -2.57
N MET A 95 -2.22 -12.13 -1.81
CA MET A 95 -2.22 -12.38 -0.37
C MET A 95 -2.34 -13.87 -0.10
N ASP A 96 -1.44 -14.43 0.70
CA ASP A 96 -1.55 -15.82 1.15
C ASP A 96 -2.84 -16.00 1.97
N PRO A 97 -3.72 -16.97 1.62
CA PRO A 97 -5.01 -17.15 2.27
C PRO A 97 -4.93 -17.43 3.78
N VAL A 98 -3.89 -18.14 4.24
CA VAL A 98 -3.71 -18.44 5.67
C VAL A 98 -3.36 -17.15 6.41
N SER A 99 -2.37 -16.41 5.91
CA SER A 99 -1.98 -15.13 6.50
C SER A 99 -3.09 -14.08 6.44
N GLN A 100 -3.94 -14.12 5.40
CA GLN A 100 -5.13 -13.27 5.26
C GLN A 100 -6.15 -13.59 6.36
N ALA A 101 -6.44 -14.86 6.61
CA ALA A 101 -7.37 -15.28 7.66
C ALA A 101 -6.86 -14.87 9.05
N ASP A 102 -5.57 -15.07 9.34
CA ASP A 102 -4.94 -14.66 10.60
C ASP A 102 -4.96 -13.14 10.78
N ALA A 103 -4.72 -12.36 9.72
CA ALA A 103 -4.80 -10.92 9.75
C ALA A 103 -6.26 -10.44 9.99
N PHE A 104 -7.24 -11.07 9.32
CA PHE A 104 -8.65 -10.78 9.51
C PHE A 104 -9.08 -11.04 10.97
N GLU A 105 -8.69 -12.18 11.53
CA GLU A 105 -9.03 -12.54 12.91
C GLU A 105 -8.38 -11.58 13.90
N ARG A 106 -7.10 -11.21 13.70
CA ARG A 106 -6.40 -10.23 14.56
C ARG A 106 -7.07 -8.87 14.54
N LEU A 107 -7.45 -8.37 13.36
CA LEU A 107 -8.19 -7.10 13.24
C LEU A 107 -9.53 -7.16 13.97
N THR A 108 -10.27 -8.26 13.80
CA THR A 108 -11.58 -8.46 14.43
C THR A 108 -11.45 -8.54 15.96
N LYS A 109 -10.49 -9.31 16.49
CA LYS A 109 -10.20 -9.40 17.94
C LYS A 109 -9.80 -8.06 18.54
N ALA A 110 -9.12 -7.21 17.78
CA ALA A 110 -8.78 -5.85 18.17
C ALA A 110 -9.96 -4.84 18.04
N GLY A 111 -11.15 -5.29 17.64
CA GLY A 111 -12.35 -4.48 17.50
C GLY A 111 -12.40 -3.64 16.22
N TYR A 112 -11.57 -3.96 15.22
CA TYR A 112 -11.58 -3.28 13.93
C TYR A 112 -12.36 -4.08 12.89
N GLN A 113 -12.91 -3.36 11.92
CA GLN A 113 -13.42 -3.95 10.68
C GLN A 113 -12.30 -3.96 9.64
N VAL A 114 -12.30 -4.95 8.75
CA VAL A 114 -11.41 -4.95 7.58
C VAL A 114 -11.99 -4.01 6.53
N VAL A 115 -11.34 -2.86 6.30
CA VAL A 115 -11.86 -1.75 5.49
C VAL A 115 -11.10 -1.56 4.17
N GLY A 116 -10.14 -2.43 3.90
CA GLY A 116 -9.33 -2.35 2.71
C GLY A 116 -8.13 -3.27 2.74
N TRP A 117 -7.29 -3.11 1.74
CA TRP A 117 -6.01 -3.77 1.60
C TRP A 117 -4.96 -2.77 1.16
N TYR A 118 -3.69 -3.12 1.33
CA TYR A 118 -2.60 -2.34 0.78
C TYR A 118 -1.60 -3.25 0.08
N HIS A 119 -0.87 -2.67 -0.87
CA HIS A 119 0.35 -3.25 -1.40
C HIS A 119 1.38 -2.16 -1.72
N SER A 120 2.59 -2.58 -2.07
CA SER A 120 3.65 -1.65 -2.45
C SER A 120 3.99 -1.73 -3.94
N HIS A 121 4.34 -0.59 -4.51
CA HIS A 121 5.04 -0.48 -5.79
C HIS A 121 6.44 0.06 -5.50
N PRO A 122 7.46 -0.78 -5.22
CA PRO A 122 8.75 -0.33 -4.72
C PRO A 122 9.41 0.78 -5.57
N THR A 123 9.41 0.60 -6.89
CA THR A 123 10.23 1.41 -7.82
C THR A 123 9.43 2.29 -8.78
N PHE A 124 8.10 2.20 -8.79
CA PHE A 124 7.24 2.94 -9.71
C PHE A 124 6.05 3.61 -9.03
N VAL A 125 5.40 4.52 -9.75
CA VAL A 125 4.36 5.39 -9.19
C VAL A 125 3.20 4.58 -8.58
N PRO A 126 2.57 5.06 -7.49
CA PRO A 126 1.45 4.39 -6.84
C PRO A 126 0.13 4.61 -7.60
N ASN A 127 0.14 4.27 -8.90
CA ASN A 127 -1.07 4.12 -9.72
C ASN A 127 -1.39 2.62 -9.76
N PRO A 128 -2.67 2.22 -9.68
CA PRO A 128 -3.04 0.82 -9.80
C PRO A 128 -2.71 0.27 -11.19
N SER A 129 -2.33 -0.99 -11.26
CA SER A 129 -2.34 -1.78 -12.49
C SER A 129 -3.76 -2.26 -12.85
N LEU A 130 -3.98 -2.74 -14.07
CA LEU A 130 -5.27 -3.38 -14.42
C LEU A 130 -5.60 -4.55 -13.48
N ARG A 131 -4.58 -5.29 -13.03
CA ARG A 131 -4.73 -6.36 -12.04
C ARG A 131 -5.20 -5.84 -10.68
N ASP A 132 -4.65 -4.72 -10.22
CA ASP A 132 -5.09 -4.10 -8.97
C ASP A 132 -6.56 -3.67 -9.04
N LEU A 133 -7.01 -3.19 -10.20
CA LEU A 133 -8.43 -2.88 -10.42
C LEU A 133 -9.31 -4.14 -10.37
N GLU A 134 -8.88 -5.26 -10.93
CA GLU A 134 -9.61 -6.53 -10.84
C GLU A 134 -9.74 -6.99 -9.37
N THR A 135 -8.64 -6.98 -8.62
CA THR A 135 -8.62 -7.35 -7.20
C THR A 135 -9.49 -6.40 -6.38
N GLN A 136 -9.36 -5.09 -6.60
CA GLN A 136 -10.16 -4.09 -5.91
C GLN A 136 -11.66 -4.22 -6.22
N ALA A 137 -12.04 -4.53 -7.47
CA ALA A 137 -13.44 -4.75 -7.84
C ALA A 137 -14.03 -5.96 -7.10
N LYS A 138 -13.27 -7.05 -7.01
CA LYS A 138 -13.69 -8.27 -6.28
C LYS A 138 -13.90 -7.97 -4.80
N TYR A 139 -12.94 -7.33 -4.13
CA TYR A 139 -13.10 -7.01 -2.71
C TYR A 139 -14.19 -5.97 -2.45
N GLN A 140 -14.30 -4.92 -3.27
CA GLN A 140 -15.40 -3.97 -3.14
C GLN A 140 -16.76 -4.67 -3.23
N GLN A 141 -16.92 -5.63 -4.15
CA GLN A 141 -18.16 -6.40 -4.25
C GLN A 141 -18.38 -7.30 -3.03
N LEU A 142 -17.34 -8.00 -2.55
CA LEU A 142 -17.44 -8.89 -1.40
C LEU A 142 -17.87 -8.17 -0.10
N PHE A 143 -17.42 -6.93 0.10
CA PHE A 143 -17.74 -6.14 1.29
C PHE A 143 -18.97 -5.21 1.10
N ALA A 144 -19.50 -5.09 -0.12
CA ALA A 144 -20.68 -4.27 -0.41
C ALA A 144 -21.93 -4.78 0.33
N ASP A 145 -22.09 -6.09 0.47
CA ASP A 145 -23.25 -6.72 1.14
C ASP A 145 -23.38 -6.29 2.62
N GLY A 146 -22.28 -5.89 3.25
CA GLY A 146 -22.25 -5.36 4.61
C GLY A 146 -22.45 -3.84 4.71
N ASN A 147 -22.77 -3.15 3.59
CA ASN A 147 -22.73 -1.68 3.48
C ASN A 147 -21.40 -1.08 3.96
N GLN A 148 -20.31 -1.84 3.80
CA GLN A 148 -19.00 -1.45 4.29
C GLN A 148 -18.13 -0.98 3.11
N PRO A 149 -17.59 0.25 3.16
CA PRO A 149 -16.66 0.68 2.14
C PRO A 149 -15.37 -0.15 2.21
N PHE A 150 -14.80 -0.43 1.05
CA PHE A 150 -13.55 -1.14 0.91
C PHE A 150 -12.65 -0.43 -0.10
N LEU A 151 -11.44 -0.07 0.32
CA LEU A 151 -10.48 0.67 -0.52
C LEU A 151 -9.16 -0.08 -0.68
N SER A 152 -8.35 0.35 -1.65
CA SER A 152 -6.95 -0.07 -1.73
C SER A 152 -6.00 1.09 -1.43
N LEU A 153 -4.88 0.78 -0.80
CA LEU A 153 -3.77 1.70 -0.59
C LEU A 153 -2.52 1.18 -1.29
N ILE A 154 -1.98 1.95 -2.22
CA ILE A 154 -0.72 1.61 -2.91
C ILE A 154 0.37 2.54 -2.38
N LEU A 155 1.44 1.98 -1.80
CA LEU A 155 2.58 2.77 -1.33
C LEU A 155 3.80 2.57 -2.22
N ASN A 156 4.44 3.66 -2.59
CA ASN A 156 5.72 3.71 -3.24
C ASN A 156 6.79 4.26 -2.26
N PRO A 157 7.77 3.45 -1.86
CA PRO A 157 8.87 3.87 -0.99
C PRO A 157 10.01 4.57 -1.75
N TYR A 158 10.30 4.22 -3.02
CA TYR A 158 11.55 4.64 -3.69
C TYR A 158 11.44 5.44 -4.99
N SER A 159 10.25 5.58 -5.59
CA SER A 159 10.11 6.28 -6.87
C SER A 159 10.38 7.76 -6.69
N THR A 160 11.37 8.25 -7.44
CA THR A 160 11.71 9.67 -7.56
C THR A 160 11.59 10.05 -9.03
N PRO A 161 10.66 10.95 -9.42
CA PRO A 161 10.47 11.35 -10.82
C PRO A 161 11.72 12.00 -11.45
N HIS A 162 12.63 12.53 -10.64
CA HIS A 162 13.85 13.20 -11.07
C HIS A 162 15.06 12.81 -10.21
N GLN A 163 16.24 12.82 -10.83
CA GLN A 163 17.54 12.49 -10.22
C GLN A 163 18.00 13.49 -9.13
N THR A 164 17.29 14.61 -8.93
CA THR A 164 17.62 15.60 -7.91
C THR A 164 17.00 15.23 -6.56
N LEU A 165 17.86 15.05 -5.54
CA LEU A 165 17.43 14.74 -4.17
C LEU A 165 16.92 16.01 -3.48
N THR A 166 15.62 16.30 -3.59
CA THR A 166 14.95 17.25 -2.70
C THR A 166 14.33 16.51 -1.52
N LYS A 167 14.12 17.19 -0.37
CA LYS A 167 13.44 16.56 0.79
C LYS A 167 12.09 15.93 0.42
N ASN A 168 11.34 16.53 -0.49
CA ASN A 168 10.06 15.99 -0.97
C ASN A 168 10.19 14.69 -1.77
N ASN A 169 11.36 14.41 -2.34
CA ASN A 169 11.67 13.17 -3.07
C ASN A 169 12.09 12.02 -2.13
N LEU A 170 12.31 12.31 -0.83
CA LEU A 170 12.64 11.31 0.19
C LEU A 170 11.41 10.82 0.97
N VAL A 171 10.26 11.46 0.78
CA VAL A 171 9.00 11.06 1.41
C VAL A 171 8.32 10.03 0.53
N SER A 172 7.95 8.88 1.10
CA SER A 172 7.16 7.86 0.41
C SER A 172 5.86 8.45 -0.13
N LYS A 173 5.45 7.98 -1.30
CA LYS A 173 4.20 8.41 -1.93
C LYS A 173 3.19 7.30 -1.78
N TYR A 174 1.95 7.63 -1.50
CA TYR A 174 0.90 6.63 -1.43
C TYR A 174 -0.36 7.14 -2.11
N LYS A 175 -1.25 6.22 -2.44
CA LYS A 175 -2.56 6.52 -3.01
C LYS A 175 -3.60 5.59 -2.41
N CYS A 176 -4.64 6.18 -1.84
CA CYS A 176 -5.85 5.47 -1.46
C CYS A 176 -6.86 5.59 -2.60
N LEU A 177 -7.46 4.50 -3.07
CA LEU A 177 -8.40 4.53 -4.17
C LEU A 177 -9.59 3.58 -3.96
N MET A 178 -10.69 3.91 -4.64
CA MET A 178 -11.88 3.08 -4.78
C MET A 178 -12.37 3.18 -6.22
N LEU A 179 -12.94 2.11 -6.74
CA LEU A 179 -13.50 2.05 -8.08
C LEU A 179 -14.92 2.62 -8.08
N SER A 180 -15.28 3.28 -9.19
CA SER A 180 -16.65 3.69 -9.47
C SER A 180 -17.61 2.51 -9.46
N GLU A 181 -18.86 2.77 -9.06
CA GLU A 181 -19.93 1.76 -9.12
C GLU A 181 -20.24 1.36 -10.57
N HIS A 182 -20.27 2.35 -11.47
CA HIS A 182 -20.56 2.16 -12.89
C HIS A 182 -19.31 1.91 -13.71
N ILE A 183 -19.49 1.07 -14.73
CA ILE A 183 -18.51 0.83 -15.79
C ILE A 183 -18.51 2.04 -16.73
N SER A 184 -17.33 2.59 -17.01
CA SER A 184 -17.21 3.69 -17.96
C SER A 184 -17.37 3.17 -19.39
N SER A 185 -18.25 3.82 -20.16
CA SER A 185 -18.43 3.56 -21.60
C SER A 185 -17.25 4.05 -22.45
N SER A 186 -16.31 4.83 -21.88
CA SER A 186 -15.16 5.40 -22.60
C SER A 186 -13.83 4.67 -22.40
N GLN A 187 -13.73 3.75 -21.43
CA GLN A 187 -12.48 3.02 -21.12
C GLN A 187 -12.68 1.50 -21.07
N ASN A 188 -12.77 0.85 -22.24
CA ASN A 188 -12.73 -0.62 -22.36
C ASN A 188 -13.65 -1.38 -21.37
N GLU A 189 -14.82 -0.82 -21.05
CA GLU A 189 -15.74 -1.40 -20.06
C GLU A 189 -15.11 -1.65 -18.67
N SER A 190 -14.16 -0.82 -18.25
CA SER A 190 -13.55 -0.88 -16.92
C SER A 190 -14.11 0.17 -15.96
N ARG A 191 -14.10 -0.14 -14.65
CA ARG A 191 -14.47 0.82 -13.60
C ARG A 191 -13.33 1.82 -13.40
N THR A 192 -13.68 3.09 -13.26
CA THR A 192 -12.71 4.16 -13.09
C THR A 192 -12.19 4.18 -11.64
N PRO A 193 -10.87 4.12 -11.41
CA PRO A 193 -10.31 4.29 -10.08
C PRO A 193 -10.28 5.76 -9.68
N TYR A 194 -10.90 6.10 -8.56
CA TYR A 194 -10.87 7.44 -7.96
C TYR A 194 -9.96 7.47 -6.74
N ALA A 195 -9.05 8.44 -6.70
CA ALA A 195 -8.11 8.64 -5.62
C ALA A 195 -8.69 9.57 -4.55
N PHE A 196 -8.60 9.14 -3.28
CA PHE A 196 -8.89 9.98 -2.13
C PHE A 196 -7.73 10.91 -1.82
N ASN A 197 -8.04 12.03 -1.16
CA ASN A 197 -7.07 12.88 -0.48
C ASN A 197 -7.27 12.72 1.04
N PRO A 198 -6.68 11.69 1.67
CA PRO A 198 -6.95 11.38 3.07
C PRO A 198 -6.44 12.48 4.00
N LEU A 199 -7.19 12.74 5.08
CA LEU A 199 -6.67 13.49 6.22
C LEU A 199 -5.79 12.56 7.06
N LEU A 200 -4.50 12.89 7.14
CA LEU A 200 -3.59 12.15 8.00
C LEU A 200 -3.84 12.54 9.46
N VAL A 201 -4.13 11.56 10.31
CA VAL A 201 -4.51 11.77 11.71
C VAL A 201 -3.57 11.03 12.66
N ARG A 202 -3.40 11.58 13.86
CA ARG A 202 -2.66 10.95 14.95
C ARG A 202 -3.61 10.45 16.02
N ARG A 203 -3.37 9.23 16.50
CA ARG A 203 -4.11 8.63 17.61
C ARG A 203 -3.41 8.85 18.94
N GLU A 204 -4.15 8.68 20.02
CA GLU A 204 -3.58 8.64 21.36
C GLU A 204 -2.60 7.45 21.49
N LYS A 205 -1.56 7.63 22.32
CA LYS A 205 -0.54 6.60 22.59
C LYS A 205 0.25 6.13 21.35
N LEU A 206 0.36 6.99 20.31
CA LEU A 206 1.15 6.76 19.09
C LEU A 206 2.48 6.02 19.34
N PHE A 207 3.29 6.50 20.29
CA PHE A 207 4.61 5.95 20.56
C PHE A 207 4.53 4.47 20.93
N TYR A 208 3.70 4.15 21.93
CA TYR A 208 3.54 2.80 22.44
C TYR A 208 2.93 1.85 21.40
N ASN A 209 1.85 2.28 20.74
CA ASN A 209 1.16 1.46 19.75
C ASN A 209 2.09 1.14 18.57
N LEU A 210 2.81 2.16 18.07
CA LEU A 210 3.62 2.00 16.87
C LEU A 210 4.89 1.18 17.14
N THR A 211 5.59 1.38 18.26
CA THR A 211 6.82 0.63 18.55
C THR A 211 6.55 -0.87 18.64
N HIS A 212 5.54 -1.28 19.42
CA HIS A 212 5.18 -2.70 19.55
C HIS A 212 4.81 -3.33 18.21
N ARG A 213 3.99 -2.64 17.42
CA ARG A 213 3.57 -3.13 16.10
C ARG A 213 4.72 -3.22 15.11
N LEU A 214 5.71 -2.34 15.20
CA LEU A 214 6.92 -2.39 14.38
C LEU A 214 7.87 -3.51 14.81
N GLU A 215 8.00 -3.79 16.11
CA GLU A 215 8.75 -4.95 16.61
C GLU A 215 8.15 -6.25 16.05
N GLU A 216 6.83 -6.42 16.14
CA GLU A 216 6.12 -7.58 15.57
C GLU A 216 6.34 -7.72 14.05
N LEU A 217 6.23 -6.61 13.31
CA LEU A 217 6.50 -6.60 11.87
C LEU A 217 7.95 -6.99 11.58
N CYS A 218 8.92 -6.39 12.28
CA CYS A 218 10.34 -6.65 12.05
C CYS A 218 10.69 -8.11 12.35
N SER A 219 10.22 -8.64 13.49
CA SER A 219 10.34 -10.06 13.84
C SER A 219 9.73 -10.97 12.77
N LYS A 220 8.59 -10.59 12.16
CA LYS A 220 7.93 -11.38 11.12
C LYS A 220 8.72 -11.43 9.81
N ILE A 221 9.45 -10.37 9.45
CA ILE A 221 10.20 -10.29 8.19
C ILE A 221 11.68 -10.64 8.34
N GLU A 222 12.22 -10.58 9.55
CA GLU A 222 13.63 -10.89 9.82
C GLU A 222 14.02 -12.27 9.28
N GLY A 223 15.23 -12.36 8.71
CA GLY A 223 15.79 -13.60 8.19
C GLY A 223 15.17 -14.13 6.89
N LYS A 224 14.09 -13.53 6.37
CA LYS A 224 13.53 -13.94 5.07
C LYS A 224 14.46 -13.54 3.92
N PRO A 225 14.57 -14.36 2.84
CA PRO A 225 15.43 -14.05 1.69
C PRO A 225 15.10 -12.71 0.99
N SER A 226 13.84 -12.28 1.03
CA SER A 226 13.37 -11.02 0.43
C SER A 226 13.62 -9.80 1.31
N THR A 227 14.04 -9.98 2.56
CA THR A 227 14.25 -8.89 3.52
C THR A 227 15.57 -8.18 3.26
N LEU A 228 15.49 -6.85 3.16
CA LEU A 228 16.62 -5.98 2.87
C LEU A 228 17.42 -5.68 4.13
N CYS A 229 18.74 -5.61 3.98
CA CYS A 229 19.64 -5.04 4.97
C CYS A 229 19.47 -3.52 4.96
N ILE A 230 18.87 -2.95 6.01
CA ILE A 230 18.50 -1.52 6.02
C ILE A 230 19.72 -0.58 6.06
N THR A 231 20.90 -1.09 6.42
CA THR A 231 22.15 -0.33 6.39
C THR A 231 22.79 -0.32 5.00
N ASP A 232 22.34 -1.17 4.08
CA ASP A 232 22.77 -1.11 2.69
C ASP A 232 22.28 0.17 2.02
N LYS A 233 22.99 0.60 0.97
CA LYS A 233 22.62 1.77 0.17
C LYS A 233 21.46 1.45 -0.77
N LEU A 234 20.58 2.41 -0.95
CA LEU A 234 19.57 2.44 -2.00
C LEU A 234 20.23 2.24 -3.36
N ARG A 235 19.61 1.43 -4.23
CA ARG A 235 20.13 1.18 -5.57
C ARG A 235 20.28 2.49 -6.35
N GLY A 236 21.52 2.80 -6.75
CA GLY A 236 21.85 4.01 -7.53
C GLY A 236 21.85 5.32 -6.73
N LYS A 237 21.83 5.28 -5.39
CA LYS A 237 21.89 6.46 -4.53
C LYS A 237 22.90 6.28 -3.40
N ASP A 238 23.59 7.35 -3.02
CA ASP A 238 24.51 7.35 -1.87
C ASP A 238 23.76 7.59 -0.55
N MET A 239 22.76 6.76 -0.26
CA MET A 239 21.91 6.89 0.92
C MET A 239 21.47 5.50 1.42
N PRO A 240 21.63 5.19 2.71
CA PRO A 240 21.11 3.95 3.29
C PRO A 240 19.57 3.87 3.24
N TYR A 241 19.01 2.66 3.13
CA TYR A 241 17.57 2.43 3.28
C TYR A 241 17.03 3.02 4.58
N LEU A 242 17.77 2.83 5.69
CA LEU A 242 17.43 3.38 7.01
C LEU A 242 17.19 4.89 6.96
N THR A 243 18.11 5.66 6.38
CA THR A 243 17.97 7.12 6.29
C THR A 243 16.70 7.52 5.53
N LYS A 244 16.37 6.79 4.45
CA LYS A 244 15.17 7.03 3.65
C LYS A 244 13.89 6.72 4.42
N ILE A 245 13.83 5.59 5.13
CA ILE A 245 12.70 5.21 5.99
C ILE A 245 12.45 6.30 7.03
N LEU A 246 13.47 6.64 7.82
CA LEU A 246 13.34 7.58 8.92
C LEU A 246 12.98 9.00 8.44
N THR A 247 13.47 9.41 7.25
CA THR A 247 13.09 10.69 6.65
C THR A 247 11.61 10.72 6.26
N SER A 248 11.10 9.63 5.67
CA SER A 248 9.70 9.50 5.30
C SER A 248 8.77 9.52 6.52
N LEU A 249 9.08 8.68 7.52
CA LEU A 249 8.30 8.57 8.75
C LEU A 249 8.23 9.91 9.50
N ARG A 250 9.37 10.57 9.68
CA ARG A 250 9.44 11.89 10.33
C ARG A 250 8.51 12.90 9.66
N HIS A 251 8.54 12.97 8.34
CA HIS A 251 7.68 13.90 7.60
C HIS A 251 6.19 13.61 7.85
N HIS A 252 5.80 12.34 7.84
CA HIS A 252 4.41 11.96 8.12
C HIS A 252 4.00 12.25 9.57
N PHE A 253 4.87 12.00 10.55
CA PHE A 253 4.58 12.35 11.95
C PHE A 253 4.39 13.86 12.15
N GLU A 254 5.30 14.68 11.60
CA GLU A 254 5.23 16.15 11.70
C GLU A 254 4.01 16.72 10.97
N THR A 255 3.56 16.08 9.88
CA THR A 255 2.33 16.47 9.16
C THR A 255 1.08 16.35 10.04
N THR A 256 1.09 15.48 11.05
CA THR A 256 -0.01 15.35 12.03
C THR A 256 0.07 16.37 13.18
N GLY A 257 1.00 17.32 13.12
CA GLY A 257 1.22 18.32 14.16
C GLY A 257 2.10 17.84 15.32
N LEU A 258 2.78 16.69 15.20
CA LEU A 258 3.75 16.25 16.18
C LEU A 258 4.97 17.19 16.19
N SER A 259 5.45 17.60 17.36
CA SER A 259 6.59 18.53 17.43
C SER A 259 7.88 17.88 16.91
N LYS A 260 8.87 18.69 16.48
CA LYS A 260 10.17 18.18 16.01
C LYS A 260 10.93 17.36 17.05
N ILE A 261 10.77 17.70 18.33
CA ILE A 261 11.44 16.99 19.44
C ILE A 261 10.79 15.62 19.64
N GLU A 262 9.46 15.57 19.63
CA GLU A 262 8.72 14.31 19.72
C GLU A 262 8.94 13.42 18.48
N SER A 263 8.95 14.01 17.28
CA SER A 263 9.20 13.27 16.04
C SER A 263 10.61 12.66 16.03
N GLU A 264 11.63 13.37 16.50
CA GLU A 264 12.99 12.84 16.66
C GLU A 264 13.02 11.66 17.62
N ARG A 265 12.42 11.81 18.80
CA ARG A 265 12.39 10.75 19.80
C ARG A 265 11.71 9.48 19.28
N LEU A 266 10.58 9.63 18.58
CA LEU A 266 9.88 8.48 18.00
C LEU A 266 10.72 7.83 16.89
N VAL A 267 11.31 8.63 16.01
CA VAL A 267 12.18 8.15 14.93
C VAL A 267 13.42 7.43 15.47
N ASP A 268 13.99 7.88 16.59
CA ASP A 268 15.12 7.21 17.25
C ASP A 268 14.72 5.86 17.85
N GLN A 269 13.53 5.74 18.44
CA GLN A 269 12.99 4.45 18.90
C GLN A 269 12.78 3.48 17.73
N ILE A 270 12.19 3.97 16.63
CA ILE A 270 12.00 3.18 15.42
C ILE A 270 13.36 2.76 14.81
N ARG A 271 14.36 3.66 14.81
CA ARG A 271 15.72 3.35 14.37
C ARG A 271 16.31 2.18 15.16
N ALA A 272 16.15 2.17 16.48
CA ALA A 272 16.65 1.09 17.33
C ALA A 272 16.02 -0.26 16.96
N ILE A 273 14.68 -0.31 16.86
CA ILE A 273 13.93 -1.52 16.48
C ILE A 273 14.40 -2.06 15.12
N LEU A 274 14.51 -1.18 14.12
CA LEU A 274 14.94 -1.54 12.78
C LEU A 274 16.38 -2.08 12.77
N LEU A 275 17.30 -1.43 13.48
CA LEU A 275 18.71 -1.86 13.56
C LEU A 275 18.91 -3.15 14.34
N GLU A 276 18.05 -3.44 15.31
CA GLU A 276 18.07 -4.69 16.07
C GLU A 276 17.76 -5.88 15.17
N HIS A 277 16.73 -5.78 14.32
CA HIS A 277 16.22 -6.90 13.54
C HIS A 277 16.80 -6.99 12.11
N LEU A 278 17.13 -5.85 11.48
CA LEU A 278 17.32 -5.80 10.01
C LEU A 278 18.72 -5.32 9.57
N ARG A 279 19.70 -5.30 10.48
CA ARG A 279 21.06 -4.83 10.20
C ARG A 279 21.94 -5.84 9.45
N SER A 280 21.63 -7.13 9.52
CA SER A 280 22.39 -8.19 8.85
C SER A 280 21.54 -8.91 7.81
N LYS A 281 22.18 -9.30 6.70
CA LYS A 281 21.56 -10.23 5.76
C LYS A 281 21.37 -11.59 6.43
N PRO A 282 20.31 -12.34 6.09
CA PRO A 282 20.21 -13.73 6.53
C PRO A 282 21.50 -14.45 6.16
N ASN A 283 22.11 -15.14 7.13
CA ASN A 283 23.29 -15.98 6.89
C ASN A 283 22.92 -16.98 5.80
N GLY A 284 23.48 -16.81 4.60
CA GLY A 284 23.22 -17.69 3.47
C GLY A 284 23.57 -19.14 3.84
N LYS A 285 22.57 -20.02 3.72
CA LYS A 285 22.81 -21.44 3.43
C LYS A 285 22.47 -21.68 1.97
#